data_AF-A0A9D4AL35-F1
#
_entry.id   AF-A0A9D4AL35-F1
#
_cell.length_a   1.000
_cell.length_b   1.000
_cell.length_c   1.000
_cell.angle_alpha   90.00
_cell.angle_beta   90.00
_cell.angle_gamma   90.00
#
_symmetry.space_group_name_H-M   'P 1'
#
loop_
_entity.id
_entity.type
_entity.pdbx_description
1 polymer ?
#
loop_
_entity_poly.entity_id
_entity_poly.type
_entity_poly.pdbx_seq_one_letter_code
_entity_poly.pdbx_strand_id
1 'polypeptide(L)'
;MGRALGLSLYFGDAGSREVLHKVGAERACAATIALDTPGANYRTVWALSKYFPNVKTFVQAHDVDHGLDLKKAGAMAVVPETLEPSLQLAGAILSQVLES
;
A
#
# COMPACT_ATOMS: atom_id res chain seq x y z
N MET A 1 -12.75 8.84 -12.84
CA MET A 1 -12.52 10.06 -12.04
C MET A 1 -11.09 10.58 -12.16
N GLY A 2 -10.03 9.77 -12.02
CA GLY A 2 -8.64 10.26 -12.05
C GLY A 2 -8.19 11.05 -13.30
N ARG A 3 -8.68 10.69 -14.51
CA ARG A 3 -8.34 11.44 -15.74
C ARG A 3 -8.90 12.86 -15.74
N ALA A 4 -10.07 13.06 -15.14
CA ALA A 4 -10.69 14.38 -15.00
C ALA A 4 -9.94 15.28 -13.99
N LEU A 5 -9.14 14.68 -13.10
CA LEU A 5 -8.30 15.36 -12.12
C LEU A 5 -6.89 15.66 -12.66
N GLY A 6 -6.61 15.38 -13.94
CA GLY A 6 -5.29 15.60 -14.55
C GLY A 6 -4.18 14.66 -14.06
N LEU A 7 -4.53 13.58 -13.37
CA LEU A 7 -3.56 12.62 -12.83
C LEU A 7 -3.00 11.72 -13.94
N SER A 8 -1.70 11.40 -13.84
CA SER A 8 -1.06 10.42 -14.71
C SER A 8 -1.55 9.02 -14.37
N LEU A 9 -2.36 8.44 -15.27
CA LEU A 9 -2.94 7.11 -15.12
C LEU A 9 -2.26 6.12 -16.06
N TYR A 10 -1.89 4.97 -15.50
CA TYR A 10 -1.27 3.88 -16.23
C TYR A 10 -2.09 2.61 -15.98
N PHE A 11 -2.32 1.82 -17.04
CA PHE A 11 -3.06 0.57 -16.96
C PHE A 11 -2.11 -0.61 -17.15
N GLY A 12 -2.23 -1.60 -16.28
CA GLY A 12 -1.44 -2.84 -16.35
C GLY A 12 -1.33 -3.52 -14.98
N ASP A 13 -0.61 -4.64 -14.93
CA ASP A 13 -0.28 -5.32 -13.69
C ASP A 13 0.77 -4.53 -12.90
N ALA A 14 0.45 -4.14 -11.66
CA ALA A 14 1.35 -3.40 -10.78
C ALA A 14 2.63 -4.17 -10.41
N GLY A 15 2.62 -5.51 -10.49
CA GLY A 15 3.80 -6.34 -10.34
C GLY A 15 4.72 -6.38 -11.56
N SER A 16 4.29 -5.83 -12.70
CA SER A 16 5.07 -5.83 -13.93
C SER A 16 6.16 -4.77 -13.89
N ARG A 17 7.42 -5.19 -14.10
CA ARG A 17 8.56 -4.28 -14.24
C ARG A 17 8.35 -3.24 -15.33
N GLU A 18 7.70 -3.60 -16.44
CA GLU A 18 7.43 -2.66 -17.53
C GLU A 18 6.45 -1.57 -17.10
N VAL A 19 5.39 -1.95 -16.36
CA VAL A 19 4.42 -0.98 -15.82
C VAL A 19 5.10 -0.08 -14.80
N LEU A 20 5.89 -0.65 -13.88
CA LEU A 20 6.66 0.09 -12.88
C LEU A 20 7.66 1.08 -13.52
N HIS A 21 8.29 0.72 -14.63
CA HIS A 21 9.15 1.65 -15.37
C HIS A 21 8.35 2.76 -16.04
N LYS A 22 7.21 2.45 -16.67
CA LYS A 22 6.31 3.44 -17.30
C LYS A 22 5.76 4.47 -16.32
N VAL A 23 5.41 4.05 -15.09
CA VAL A 23 4.98 4.98 -14.03
C VAL A 23 6.14 5.81 -13.48
N GLY A 24 7.39 5.46 -13.80
CA GLY A 24 8.57 6.20 -13.38
C GLY A 24 9.13 5.79 -12.03
N ALA A 25 9.05 4.51 -11.67
CA ALA A 25 9.56 4.01 -10.39
C ALA A 25 11.05 4.37 -10.17
N GLU A 26 11.88 4.44 -11.23
CA GLU A 26 13.31 4.79 -11.11
C GLU A 26 13.59 6.16 -10.49
N ARG A 27 12.67 7.11 -10.68
CA ARG A 27 12.77 8.47 -10.16
C ARG A 27 11.89 8.72 -8.94
N ALA A 28 11.16 7.70 -8.49
CA ALA A 28 10.24 7.83 -7.37
C ALA A 28 10.99 7.77 -6.03
N CYS A 29 10.62 8.64 -5.09
CA CYS A 29 11.15 8.56 -3.73
C CYS A 29 10.42 7.52 -2.87
N ALA A 30 9.14 7.27 -3.19
CA ALA A 30 8.29 6.36 -2.45
C ALA A 30 7.15 5.82 -3.35
N ALA A 31 6.59 4.68 -2.95
CA ALA A 31 5.42 4.09 -3.54
C ALA A 31 4.44 3.62 -2.44
N THR A 32 3.16 3.90 -2.63
CA THR A 32 2.08 3.36 -1.82
C THR A 32 1.38 2.25 -2.58
N ILE A 33 1.25 1.08 -1.97
CA ILE A 33 0.63 -0.11 -2.56
C ILE A 33 -0.61 -0.44 -1.72
N ALA A 34 -1.77 -0.37 -2.35
CA ALA A 34 -3.09 -0.62 -1.75
C ALA A 34 -3.96 -1.37 -2.77
N LEU A 35 -3.58 -2.61 -3.09
CA LEU A 35 -4.33 -3.48 -4.01
C LEU A 35 -5.18 -4.46 -3.21
N ASP A 36 -6.34 -4.83 -3.77
CA ASP A 36 -7.34 -5.67 -3.09
C ASP A 36 -6.95 -7.13 -2.88
N THR A 37 -5.92 -7.61 -3.58
CA THR A 37 -5.52 -9.02 -3.51
C THR A 37 -4.14 -9.17 -2.86
N PRO A 38 -3.98 -10.04 -1.84
CA PRO A 38 -2.69 -10.27 -1.19
C PRO A 38 -1.57 -10.63 -2.17
N GLY A 39 -1.87 -11.45 -3.16
CA GLY A 39 -0.92 -11.84 -4.19
C GLY A 39 -0.44 -10.67 -5.05
N ALA A 40 -1.31 -9.72 -5.40
CA ALA A 40 -0.90 -8.55 -6.18
C ALA A 40 -0.08 -7.57 -5.33
N ASN A 41 -0.44 -7.36 -4.06
CA ASN A 41 0.35 -6.55 -3.13
C ASN A 41 1.77 -7.14 -3.00
N TYR A 42 1.86 -8.42 -2.69
CA TYR A 42 3.15 -9.10 -2.55
C TYR A 42 4.01 -8.97 -3.81
N ARG A 43 3.47 -9.29 -4.99
CA ARG A 43 4.22 -9.22 -6.26
C ARG A 43 4.71 -7.81 -6.55
N THR A 44 3.87 -6.80 -6.30
CA THR A 44 4.22 -5.39 -6.52
C THR A 44 5.36 -4.94 -5.60
N VAL A 45 5.26 -5.26 -4.31
CA VAL A 45 6.28 -4.93 -3.32
C VAL A 45 7.59 -5.63 -3.62
N TRP A 46 7.54 -6.92 -3.93
CA TRP A 46 8.71 -7.69 -4.32
C TRP A 46 9.37 -7.13 -5.57
N ALA A 47 8.58 -6.76 -6.60
CA ALA A 47 9.11 -6.18 -7.83
C ALA A 47 9.77 -4.81 -7.58
N LEU A 48 9.15 -3.96 -6.77
CA LEU A 48 9.73 -2.66 -6.37
C LEU A 48 11.04 -2.87 -5.60
N SER A 49 11.05 -3.75 -4.61
CA SER A 49 12.24 -4.09 -3.82
C SER A 49 13.37 -4.63 -4.70
N LYS A 50 13.05 -5.50 -5.66
CA LYS A 50 14.03 -6.14 -6.55
C LYS A 50 14.59 -5.22 -7.62
N TYR A 51 13.74 -4.46 -8.30
CA TYR A 51 14.13 -3.69 -9.50
C TYR A 51 14.39 -2.22 -9.20
N PHE A 52 13.82 -1.68 -8.12
CA PHE A 52 13.87 -0.27 -7.76
C PHE A 52 14.18 -0.09 -6.26
N PRO A 53 15.33 -0.59 -5.77
CA PRO A 53 15.63 -0.67 -4.33
C PRO A 53 15.69 0.68 -3.61
N ASN A 54 15.81 1.79 -4.35
CA ASN A 54 15.81 3.15 -3.79
C ASN A 54 14.39 3.67 -3.47
N VAL A 55 13.34 3.00 -3.95
CA VAL A 55 11.95 3.41 -3.74
C VAL A 55 11.46 2.87 -2.41
N LYS A 56 11.08 3.76 -1.49
CA LYS A 56 10.51 3.35 -0.20
C LYS A 56 9.07 2.87 -0.39
N THR A 57 8.79 1.64 -0.01
CA THR A 57 7.49 0.97 -0.23
C THR A 57 6.64 0.97 1.04
N PHE A 58 5.45 1.57 0.94
CA PHE A 58 4.45 1.62 2.00
C PHE A 58 3.24 0.81 1.56
N VAL A 59 2.79 -0.14 2.38
CA VAL A 59 1.82 -1.13 1.92
C VAL A 59 0.66 -1.23 2.90
N GLN A 60 -0.54 -1.25 2.37
CA GLN A 60 -1.74 -1.60 3.13
C GLN A 60 -1.88 -3.12 3.20
N ALA A 61 -1.94 -3.68 4.41
CA ALA A 61 -2.13 -5.10 4.64
C ALA A 61 -3.57 -5.42 5.06
N HIS A 62 -4.08 -6.53 4.55
CA HIS A 62 -5.40 -7.06 4.92
C HIS A 62 -5.42 -7.64 6.34
N ASP A 63 -4.37 -8.37 6.70
CA ASP A 63 -4.24 -9.01 8.00
C ASP A 63 -2.77 -9.07 8.44
N VAL A 64 -2.55 -9.64 9.62
CA VAL A 64 -1.24 -9.72 10.26
C VAL A 64 -0.28 -10.61 9.47
N ASP A 65 -0.74 -11.79 9.02
CA ASP A 65 0.10 -12.77 8.32
C ASP A 65 0.56 -12.24 6.96
N HIS A 66 -0.39 -11.66 6.21
CA HIS A 66 -0.10 -10.95 4.98
C HIS A 66 0.87 -9.79 5.24
N GLY A 67 0.70 -9.04 6.33
CA GLY A 67 1.62 -7.98 6.70
C GLY A 67 3.05 -8.47 6.95
N LEU A 68 3.22 -9.64 7.55
CA LEU A 68 4.54 -10.26 7.72
C LEU A 68 5.16 -10.64 6.37
N ASP A 69 4.37 -11.18 5.45
CA ASP A 69 4.86 -11.55 4.12
C ASP A 69 5.25 -10.33 3.29
N LEU A 70 4.55 -9.21 3.43
CA LEU A 70 4.90 -7.94 2.80
C LEU A 70 6.21 -7.38 3.35
N LYS A 71 6.46 -7.49 4.65
CA LYS A 71 7.78 -7.13 5.23
C LYS A 71 8.89 -7.99 4.63
N LYS A 72 8.68 -9.31 4.53
CA LYS A 72 9.65 -10.22 3.87
C LYS A 72 9.87 -9.87 2.39
N ALA A 73 8.84 -9.38 1.70
CA ALA A 73 8.92 -8.93 0.31
C ALA A 73 9.73 -7.62 0.14
N GLY A 74 10.03 -6.92 1.23
CA GLY A 74 10.80 -5.67 1.22
C GLY A 74 9.97 -4.41 1.45
N ALA A 75 8.78 -4.52 2.04
CA ALA A 75 8.01 -3.34 2.47
C ALA A 75 8.77 -2.59 3.58
N MET A 76 8.94 -1.26 3.42
CA MET A 76 9.49 -0.39 4.45
C MET A 76 8.53 -0.27 5.65
N ALA A 77 7.25 -0.10 5.35
CA ALA A 77 6.20 -0.04 6.36
C ALA A 77 4.94 -0.73 5.87
N VAL A 78 4.24 -1.35 6.82
CA VAL A 78 3.00 -2.05 6.60
C VAL A 78 1.95 -1.50 7.54
N VAL A 79 0.81 -1.10 6.98
CA VAL A 79 -0.32 -0.52 7.71
C VAL A 79 -1.52 -1.44 7.54
N PRO A 80 -2.11 -2.00 8.61
CA PRO A 80 -3.34 -2.77 8.50
C PRO A 80 -4.49 -1.90 8.00
N GLU A 81 -5.31 -2.41 7.08
CA GLU A 81 -6.49 -1.68 6.60
C GLU A 81 -7.53 -1.44 7.70
N THR A 82 -7.55 -2.32 8.70
CA THR A 82 -8.47 -2.22 9.85
C THR A 82 -8.02 -1.22 10.90
N LEU A 83 -6.81 -0.65 10.80
CA LEU A 83 -6.25 0.24 11.81
C LEU A 83 -7.10 1.50 12.01
N GLU A 84 -7.37 2.23 10.93
CA GLU A 84 -8.13 3.47 10.98
C GLU A 84 -9.59 3.27 11.44
N PRO A 85 -10.36 2.30 10.89
CA PRO A 85 -11.71 2.02 11.40
C PRO A 85 -11.73 1.62 12.88
N SER A 86 -10.74 0.83 13.33
CA SER A 86 -10.65 0.42 14.73
C SER A 86 -10.39 1.60 15.67
N LEU A 87 -9.52 2.54 15.26
CA LEU A 87 -9.25 3.76 16.03
C LEU A 87 -10.47 4.68 16.09
N GLN A 88 -11.20 4.84 14.98
CA GLN A 88 -12.43 5.62 14.95
C GLN A 88 -13.50 5.00 15.86
N LEU A 89 -13.68 3.68 15.83
CA LEU A 89 -14.59 2.96 16.71
C LEU A 89 -14.21 3.13 18.19
N ALA A 90 -12.93 2.97 18.52
CA ALA A 90 -12.44 3.16 19.89
C ALA A 90 -12.69 4.59 20.39
N GLY A 91 -12.47 5.61 19.54
CA GLY A 91 -12.77 7.01 19.86
C GLY A 91 -14.26 7.26 20.09
N ALA A 92 -15.13 6.65 19.28
CA ALA A 92 -16.58 6.73 19.46
C ALA A 92 -17.03 6.08 20.77
N ILE A 93 -16.48 4.91 21.11
CA ILE A 93 -16.76 4.23 22.38
C ILE A 93 -16.32 5.09 23.56
N LEU A 94 -15.09 5.63 23.53
CA LEU A 94 -14.57 6.45 24.61
C LEU A 94 -15.41 7.71 24.82
N SER A 95 -15.85 8.35 23.74
CA SER A 95 -16.72 9.53 23.82
C SER A 95 -18.05 9.21 24.52
N GLN A 96 -18.69 8.08 24.17
CA GLN A 96 -19.94 7.68 24.79
C GLN A 96 -19.81 7.31 26.27
N VAL A 97 -18.69 6.70 26.66
CA VAL A 97 -18.44 6.32 28.07
C VAL A 97 -18.16 7.54 28.95
N LEU A 98 -17.58 8.61 28.39
CA LEU A 98 -17.27 9.84 29.13
C LEU A 98 -18.46 10.82 29.21
N GLU A 99 -19.43 10.69 28.31
CA GLU A 99 -20.68 11.48 28.31
C GLU A 99 -21.80 10.84 29.17
N SER A 100 -21.58 9.64 29.71
CA SER A 100 -22.48 8.90 30.62
C SER A 100 -22.09 9.08 32.09
#